data_AF-A0A5B2XTC8-F1
#
_entry.id   AF-A0A5B2XTC8-F1
#
_cell.length_a   1.000
_cell.length_b   1.000
_cell.length_c   1.000
_cell.angle_alpha   90.00
_cell.angle_beta   90.00
_cell.angle_gamma   90.00
#
_symmetry.space_group_name_H-M   'P 1'
#
loop_
_entity.id
_entity.type
_entity.pdbx_description
1 polymer ?
#
loop_
_entity_poly.entity_id
_entity_poly.type
_entity_poly.pdbx_seq_one_letter_code
_entity_poly.pdbx_strand_id
1 'polypeptide(L)'
;METVTYYGLLYGDRPPDNPSGLLRRRVVDGGAPVDEVLSRNLTWEPSDFLYRYHMLGHNDTDYVELTEEQADAFVAKVTRQAKDSR
;
A
#
# COMPACT_ATOMS: atom_id res chain seq x y z
N MET A 1 -1.33 -17.15 13.42
CA MET A 1 -0.37 -16.81 12.34
C MET A 1 -0.67 -15.41 11.84
N GLU A 2 0.31 -14.71 11.28
CA GLU A 2 0.10 -13.40 10.66
C GLU A 2 0.28 -13.56 9.15
N THR A 3 -0.67 -13.04 8.38
CA THR A 3 -0.57 -12.93 6.92
C THR A 3 -0.49 -11.47 6.54
N VAL A 4 0.47 -11.13 5.67
CA VAL A 4 0.62 -9.78 5.13
C VAL A 4 0.33 -9.83 3.64
N THR A 5 -0.60 -8.99 3.19
CA THR A 5 -0.91 -8.81 1.76
C THR A 5 -0.58 -7.38 1.36
N TYR A 6 0.09 -7.22 0.22
CA TYR A 6 0.49 -5.91 -0.29
C TYR A 6 -0.42 -5.46 -1.42
N TYR A 7 -0.71 -4.16 -1.47
CA TYR A 7 -1.55 -3.53 -2.46
C TYR A 7 -0.91 -2.24 -2.97
N GLY A 8 -0.80 -2.10 -4.29
CA GLY A 8 -0.39 -0.85 -4.93
C GLY A 8 -1.59 0.07 -5.10
N LEU A 9 -1.49 1.31 -4.61
CA LEU A 9 -2.54 2.33 -4.77
C LEU A 9 -2.36 3.05 -6.11
N LEU A 10 -3.40 3.00 -6.94
CA LEU A 10 -3.48 3.61 -8.26
C LEU A 10 -4.30 4.89 -8.16
N TYR A 11 -3.62 5.97 -7.80
CA TYR A 11 -4.21 7.31 -7.82
C TYR A 11 -4.17 7.87 -9.26
N GLY A 12 -5.33 8.14 -9.85
CA GLY A 12 -5.45 8.65 -11.24
C GLY A 12 -4.99 7.64 -12.30
N ASP A 13 -4.45 8.10 -13.43
CA ASP A 13 -4.01 7.27 -14.57
C ASP A 13 -2.67 6.53 -14.36
N ARG A 14 -2.30 6.23 -13.11
CA ARG A 14 -1.02 5.58 -12.80
C ARG A 14 -1.09 4.07 -13.10
N PRO A 15 -0.12 3.51 -13.84
CA PRO A 15 -0.12 2.09 -14.15
C PRO A 15 0.24 1.25 -12.92
N PRO A 16 -0.20 -0.03 -12.86
CA PRO A 16 0.17 -1.00 -11.83
C PRO A 16 1.68 -1.13 -11.58
N ASP A 17 2.50 -0.98 -12.62
CA ASP A 17 3.97 -1.04 -12.53
C ASP A 17 4.60 0.19 -11.84
N ASN A 18 3.83 1.25 -11.63
CA ASN A 18 4.30 2.46 -10.97
C ASN A 18 3.19 3.07 -10.10
N PRO A 19 2.79 2.36 -9.03
CA PRO A 19 1.71 2.82 -8.18
C PRO A 19 2.11 4.12 -7.48
N SER A 20 1.10 4.91 -7.12
CA SER A 20 1.28 6.18 -6.45
C SER A 20 1.53 6.02 -4.94
N GLY A 21 1.21 4.86 -4.38
CA GLY A 21 1.47 4.50 -2.99
C GLY A 21 1.44 3.00 -2.78
N LEU A 22 1.85 2.56 -1.60
CA LEU A 22 1.84 1.15 -1.19
C LEU A 22 1.01 1.02 0.08
N LEU A 23 0.12 0.05 0.10
CA LEU A 23 -0.68 -0.33 1.26
C LEU A 23 -0.36 -1.78 1.61
N ARG A 24 -0.33 -2.11 2.90
CA ARG A 24 -0.25 -3.49 3.37
C ARG A 24 -1.41 -3.76 4.32
N ARG A 25 -2.02 -4.93 4.19
CA ARG A 25 -3.02 -5.45 5.13
C ARG A 25 -2.38 -6.56 5.94
N ARG A 26 -2.40 -6.42 7.26
CA ARG A 26 -1.93 -7.43 8.21
C ARG A 26 -3.13 -8.10 8.84
N VAL A 27 -3.25 -9.41 8.63
CA VAL A 27 -4.32 -10.23 9.23
C VAL A 27 -3.68 -11.12 10.28
N VAL A 28 -3.97 -10.81 11.54
CA VAL A 28 -3.60 -11.66 12.67
C VAL A 28 -4.71 -12.67 12.88
N ASP A 29 -4.35 -13.94 12.99
CA ASP A 29 -5.31 -15.03 13.27
C ASP A 29 -6.12 -14.75 14.55
N GLY A 30 -7.45 -14.72 14.42
CA GLY A 30 -8.37 -14.34 15.50
C GLY A 30 -8.46 -12.84 15.81
N GLY A 31 -7.75 -11.99 15.06
CA GLY A 31 -7.74 -10.53 15.21
C GLY A 31 -8.45 -9.79 14.07
N ALA A 32 -8.65 -8.48 14.24
CA ALA A 32 -9.13 -7.61 13.17
C ALA A 32 -8.01 -7.35 12.16
N PRO A 33 -8.32 -7.27 10.85
CA PRO A 33 -7.35 -6.84 9.86
C PRO A 33 -6.91 -5.39 10.15
N VAL A 34 -5.61 -5.14 10.06
CA VAL A 34 -5.02 -3.81 10.20
C VAL A 34 -4.42 -3.41 8.87
N ASP A 35 -4.88 -2.29 8.34
CA ASP A 35 -4.37 -1.73 7.10
C ASP A 35 -3.37 -0.61 7.41
N GLU A 36 -2.24 -0.60 6.70
CA GLU A 36 -1.18 0.40 6.86
C GLU A 36 -0.76 0.91 5.48
N VAL A 37 -0.59 2.22 5.33
CA VAL A 37 -0.11 2.86 4.11
C VAL A 37 1.34 3.31 4.30
N LEU A 38 2.16 3.14 3.26
CA LEU A 38 3.51 3.68 3.22
C LEU A 38 3.44 5.20 2.96
N SER A 39 3.75 5.99 3.97
CA SER A 39 3.78 7.44 3.86
C SER A 39 4.96 7.90 3.03
N ARG A 40 4.94 9.18 2.62
CA ARG A 40 6.08 9.82 1.91
C ARG A 40 7.36 9.85 2.75
N ASN A 41 7.25 9.68 4.08
CA ASN A 41 8.39 9.61 4.98
C ASN A 41 8.98 8.19 5.08
N LEU A 42 8.51 7.26 4.24
CA LEU A 42 8.92 5.85 4.25
C LEU A 42 8.57 5.12 5.56
N THR A 43 7.52 5.58 6.24
CA THR A 43 6.96 4.96 7.44
C THR A 43 5.60 4.35 7.14
N TRP A 44 5.36 3.17 7.68
CA TRP A 44 4.03 2.55 7.67
C TRP A 44 3.15 3.24 8.69
N GLU A 45 2.03 3.79 8.24
CA GLU A 45 1.06 4.48 9.08
C GLU A 45 -0.31 3.80 8.98
N PRO A 46 -1.03 3.62 10.10
CA PRO A 46 -2.34 2.99 10.10
C PRO A 46 -3.30 3.75 9.18
N SER A 47 -4.05 3.00 8.37
CA SER A 47 -4.97 3.55 7.39
C SER A 47 -6.30 2.82 7.44
N ASP A 48 -7.41 3.52 7.29
CA ASP A 48 -8.72 2.90 7.09
C ASP A 48 -9.09 2.78 5.60
N PHE A 49 -8.11 2.90 4.69
CA PHE A 49 -8.38 3.05 3.26
C PHE A 49 -9.23 1.91 2.69
N LEU A 50 -8.83 0.66 2.88
CA LEU A 50 -9.57 -0.48 2.34
C LEU A 50 -10.91 -0.68 3.06
N TYR A 51 -10.97 -0.47 4.37
CA TYR A 51 -12.24 -0.50 5.12
C TYR A 51 -13.24 0.51 4.54
N ARG A 52 -12.82 1.76 4.35
CA ARG A 52 -13.65 2.81 3.75
C ARG A 52 -14.00 2.50 2.30
N TYR A 53 -13.06 1.98 1.51
CA TYR A 53 -13.29 1.58 0.13
C TYR A 53 -14.39 0.52 0.03
N HIS A 54 -14.29 -0.56 0.81
CA HIS A 54 -15.28 -1.65 0.80
C HIS A 54 -16.65 -1.21 1.33
N MET A 55 -16.70 -0.29 2.31
CA MET A 55 -17.97 0.17 2.87
C MET A 55 -18.66 1.26 2.06
N LEU A 56 -17.92 2.18 1.45
CA LEU A 56 -18.47 3.34 0.74
C LEU A 56 -18.63 3.09 -0.77
N GLY A 57 -18.08 1.98 -1.29
CA GLY A 57 -18.35 1.49 -2.65
C GLY A 57 -17.73 2.31 -3.78
N HIS A 58 -17.05 3.43 -3.49
CA HIS A 58 -16.33 4.24 -4.46
C HIS A 58 -15.19 5.02 -3.79
N ASN A 59 -14.00 4.93 -4.36
CA ASN A 59 -12.96 5.95 -4.26
C ASN A 59 -12.39 6.18 -5.65
N ASP A 60 -11.92 7.40 -5.94
CA ASP A 60 -11.15 7.76 -7.15
C ASP A 60 -9.76 7.08 -7.21
N THR A 61 -9.55 6.03 -6.42
CA THR A 61 -8.28 5.38 -6.18
C THR A 61 -8.51 3.88 -6.21
N ASP A 62 -8.09 3.26 -7.30
CA ASP A 62 -8.05 1.82 -7.43
C ASP A 62 -6.86 1.26 -6.65
N TYR A 63 -6.89 -0.05 -6.41
CA TYR A 63 -5.75 -0.78 -5.88
C TYR A 63 -5.57 -2.11 -6.59
N VAL A 64 -4.33 -2.56 -6.66
CA VAL A 64 -3.97 -3.86 -7.22
C VAL A 64 -3.20 -4.65 -6.18
N GLU A 65 -3.50 -5.93 -6.03
CA GLU A 65 -2.68 -6.82 -5.19
C GLU A 65 -1.29 -6.97 -5.81
N LEU A 66 -0.27 -6.81 -4.99
CA LEU A 66 1.13 -6.95 -5.38
C LEU A 66 1.71 -8.18 -4.71
N THR A 67 2.64 -8.84 -5.40
CA THR A 67 3.50 -9.82 -4.74
C THR A 67 4.45 -9.11 -3.77
N GLU A 68 4.96 -9.87 -2.80
CA GLU A 68 5.96 -9.36 -1.86
C GLU A 68 7.19 -8.78 -2.59
N GLU A 69 7.65 -9.46 -3.65
CA GLU A 69 8.77 -9.00 -4.48
C GLU A 69 8.49 -7.65 -5.17
N GLN A 70 7.26 -7.44 -5.66
CA GLN A 70 6.86 -6.17 -6.27
C GLN A 70 6.77 -5.05 -5.23
N ALA A 71 6.26 -5.35 -4.04
CA ALA A 71 6.21 -4.41 -2.92
C ALA A 71 7.62 -3.98 -2.49
N ASP A 72 8.54 -4.93 -2.35
CA ASP A 72 9.94 -4.67 -1.99
C ASP A 72 10.66 -3.83 -3.06
N ALA A 73 10.45 -4.15 -4.34
CA ALA A 73 10.99 -3.36 -5.45
C ALA A 73 10.48 -1.90 -5.41
N PHE A 74 9.20 -1.70 -5.07
CA PHE A 74 8.63 -0.37 -4.90
C PHE A 74 9.28 0.39 -3.74
N VAL A 75 9.39 -0.23 -2.56
CA VAL A 75 10.03 0.36 -1.37
C VAL A 75 11.48 0.74 -1.68
N ALA A 76 12.24 -0.14 -2.34
CA ALA A 76 13.61 0.13 -2.74
C ALA A 76 13.71 1.34 -3.69
N LYS A 77 12.79 1.44 -4.67
CA LYS A 77 12.72 2.56 -5.61
C LYS A 77 12.44 3.89 -4.91
N VAL A 78 11.41 3.96 -4.06
CA VAL A 78 11.06 5.21 -3.35
C VAL A 78 12.15 5.62 -2.36
N THR A 79 12.79 4.66 -1.70
CA THR A 79 13.92 4.92 -0.80
C THR A 79 15.12 5.48 -1.55
N ARG A 80 15.41 4.96 -2.75
CA ARG A 80 16.46 5.51 -3.61
C ARG A 80 16.14 6.94 -4.05
N GLN A 81 14.92 7.20 -4.53
CA GLN A 81 14.49 8.53 -4.95
C GLN A 81 14.53 9.57 -3.82
N ALA A 82 14.16 9.17 -2.60
CA ALA A 82 14.26 10.03 -1.42
C ALA A 82 15.71 10.39 -1.07
N LYS A 83 16.68 9.50 -1.34
CA LYS A 83 18.11 9.77 -1.15
C LYS A 83 18.69 10.68 -2.23
N ASP A 84 18.27 10.51 -3.49
CA ASP A 84 18.74 11.32 -4.62
C ASP A 84 18.18 12.76 -4.60
N SER A 85 17.12 13.02 -3.82
CA SER A 85 16.48 14.33 -3.69
C SER A 85 17.06 15.20 -2.56
N ARG A 86 18.18 14.80 -1.96
CA ARG A 86 18.81 15.45 -0.79
C ARG A 86 20.22 15.94 -1.10
#